data_AF-A0A6C0JBE9-F1
#
_entry.id   AF-A0A6C0JBE9-F1
#
_cell.length_a   1.000
_cell.length_b   1.000
_cell.length_c   1.000
_cell.angle_alpha   90.00
_cell.angle_beta   90.00
_cell.angle_gamma   90.00
#
_symmetry.space_group_name_H-M   'P 1'
#
loop_
_entity.id
_entity.type
_entity.pdbx_description
1 polymer ?
#
loop_
_entity_poly.entity_id
_entity_poly.type
_entity_poly.pdbx_seq_one_letter_code
_entity_poly.pdbx_strand_id
1 'polypeptide(L)'
;MCFKSKYEDKFTPIIRNIDLEENKRKILLVRFLEEVIYYDKKAIYTEFFFYFFSLIITIGSIILPALLSIQNINFSEDEDTDARYKDRVYWFSWAISLIITICNGLIQLFSLNKQFISYIGVREKLVSEGWKYLELCEDYYGGNHKDNFIKFCEEIENIKKNQTDREVGFQKKNNNANNANANNANNANNVNNYSNEENV
;
A
#
# COMPACT_ATOMS: atom_id res chain seq x y z
N MET A 1 -9.56 -10.92 -11.46
CA MET A 1 -10.68 -9.94 -11.39
C MET A 1 -10.27 -8.73 -12.22
N CYS A 2 -11.00 -8.40 -13.29
CA CYS A 2 -10.75 -7.17 -14.04
C CYS A 2 -11.31 -5.99 -13.24
N PHE A 3 -10.43 -5.29 -12.53
CA PHE A 3 -10.77 -4.07 -11.82
C PHE A 3 -10.97 -2.93 -12.84
N LYS A 4 -12.16 -2.85 -13.44
CA LYS A 4 -12.55 -1.75 -14.31
C LYS A 4 -12.78 -0.51 -13.45
N SER A 5 -12.09 0.58 -13.75
CA SER A 5 -12.23 1.83 -12.99
C SER A 5 -13.60 2.44 -13.26
N LYS A 6 -14.39 2.69 -12.20
CA LYS A 6 -15.73 3.30 -12.32
C LYS A 6 -15.69 4.76 -12.78
N TYR A 7 -14.51 5.39 -12.74
CA TYR A 7 -14.33 6.80 -13.08
C TYR A 7 -14.29 7.06 -14.58
N GLU A 8 -13.80 6.09 -15.37
CA GLU A 8 -13.80 6.17 -16.83
C GLU A 8 -15.21 6.38 -17.40
N ASP A 9 -16.16 5.56 -16.93
CA ASP A 9 -17.54 5.59 -17.39
C ASP A 9 -18.31 6.85 -16.94
N LYS A 10 -17.87 7.51 -15.84
CA LYS A 10 -18.50 8.73 -15.29
C LYS A 10 -17.98 10.01 -15.92
N PHE A 11 -16.65 10.16 -16.04
CA PHE A 11 -16.04 11.39 -16.51
C PHE A 11 -16.08 11.54 -18.04
N THR A 12 -15.96 10.44 -18.78
CA THR A 12 -15.97 10.46 -20.25
C THR A 12 -17.21 11.15 -20.87
N PRO A 13 -18.46 10.82 -20.47
CA PRO A 13 -19.64 11.49 -21.02
C PRO A 13 -19.74 12.97 -20.62
N ILE A 14 -19.31 13.32 -19.40
CA ILE A 14 -19.38 14.70 -18.90
C ILE A 14 -18.37 15.59 -19.66
N ILE A 15 -17.13 15.13 -19.80
CA ILE A 15 -16.07 15.84 -20.55
C ILE A 15 -16.44 15.99 -22.03
N ARG A 16 -17.17 15.04 -22.61
CA ARG A 16 -17.66 15.13 -23.99
C ARG A 16 -18.74 16.19 -24.20
N ASN A 17 -19.50 16.56 -23.17
CA ASN A 17 -20.59 17.54 -23.29
C ASN A 17 -20.14 19.00 -23.07
N ILE A 18 -18.88 19.24 -22.72
CA ILE A 18 -18.38 20.61 -22.49
C ILE A 18 -17.93 21.26 -23.80
N ASP A 19 -18.22 22.57 -23.95
CA ASP A 19 -17.74 23.39 -25.07
C ASP A 19 -16.25 23.73 -24.92
N LEU A 20 -15.40 22.75 -25.21
CA LEU A 20 -13.95 22.89 -25.25
C LEU A 20 -13.43 22.64 -26.66
N GLU A 21 -12.34 23.31 -27.01
CA GLU A 21 -11.59 23.00 -28.22
C GLU A 21 -11.18 21.52 -28.23
N GLU A 22 -11.31 20.85 -29.38
CA GLU A 22 -11.16 19.39 -29.47
C GLU A 22 -9.76 18.91 -29.02
N ASN A 23 -8.73 19.74 -29.24
CA ASN A 23 -7.37 19.50 -28.77
C ASN A 23 -7.26 19.54 -27.23
N LYS A 24 -7.83 20.57 -26.59
CA LYS A 24 -7.82 20.70 -25.12
C LYS A 24 -8.60 19.57 -24.45
N ARG A 25 -9.70 19.13 -25.08
CA ARG A 25 -10.51 18.00 -24.63
C ARG A 25 -9.75 16.67 -24.68
N LYS A 26 -9.02 16.41 -25.77
CA LYS A 26 -8.15 15.22 -25.88
C LYS A 26 -7.04 15.24 -24.84
N ILE A 27 -6.42 16.39 -24.60
CA ILE A 27 -5.39 16.54 -23.57
C ILE A 27 -5.98 16.26 -22.18
N LEU A 28 -7.20 16.72 -21.90
CA LEU A 28 -7.88 16.43 -20.63
C LEU A 28 -8.16 14.93 -20.48
N LEU A 29 -8.71 14.28 -21.51
CA LEU A 29 -8.97 12.83 -21.46
C LEU A 29 -7.68 12.01 -21.30
N VAL A 30 -6.61 12.33 -22.03
CA VAL A 30 -5.37 11.56 -21.93
C VAL A 30 -4.62 11.88 -20.64
N ARG A 31 -4.47 13.16 -20.27
CA ARG A 31 -3.63 13.52 -19.12
C ARG A 31 -4.32 13.32 -17.78
N PHE A 32 -5.58 13.75 -17.65
CA PHE A 32 -6.30 13.70 -16.38
C PHE A 32 -6.97 12.34 -16.18
N LEU A 33 -7.77 11.88 -17.14
CA LEU A 33 -8.57 10.66 -16.94
C LEU A 33 -7.70 9.40 -16.86
N GLU A 34 -6.67 9.29 -17.71
CA GLU A 34 -5.74 8.16 -17.66
C GLU A 34 -5.01 8.09 -16.31
N GLU A 35 -4.65 9.24 -15.76
CA GLU A 35 -3.97 9.33 -14.47
C GLU A 35 -4.87 8.95 -13.30
N VAL A 36 -6.12 9.45 -13.29
CA VAL A 36 -7.12 9.03 -12.30
C VAL A 36 -7.32 7.51 -12.35
N ILE A 37 -7.43 6.93 -13.56
CA ILE A 37 -7.58 5.48 -13.75
C ILE A 37 -6.34 4.73 -13.27
N TYR A 38 -5.14 5.25 -13.54
CA TYR A 38 -3.88 4.65 -13.12
C TYR A 38 -3.78 4.56 -11.60
N TYR A 39 -4.04 5.67 -10.89
CA TYR A 39 -4.03 5.68 -9.43
C TYR A 39 -5.13 4.83 -8.81
N ASP A 40 -6.32 4.77 -9.43
CA ASP A 40 -7.42 3.93 -8.98
C ASP A 40 -7.07 2.43 -9.09
N LYS A 41 -6.52 1.99 -10.23
CA LYS A 41 -6.05 0.61 -10.40
C LYS A 41 -4.97 0.26 -9.36
N LYS A 42 -4.00 1.14 -9.18
CA LYS A 42 -2.89 0.92 -8.23
C LYS A 42 -3.40 0.82 -6.78
N ALA A 43 -4.38 1.64 -6.40
CA ALA A 43 -5.03 1.57 -5.10
C ALA A 43 -5.72 0.21 -4.89
N ILE A 44 -6.51 -0.25 -5.87
CA ILE A 44 -7.24 -1.52 -5.77
C ILE A 44 -6.30 -2.74 -5.66
N TYR A 45 -5.21 -2.76 -6.43
CA TYR A 45 -4.21 -3.84 -6.29
C TYR A 45 -3.60 -3.84 -4.89
N THR A 46 -3.18 -2.67 -4.40
CA THR A 46 -2.59 -2.53 -3.06
C THR A 46 -3.57 -2.98 -1.97
N GLU A 47 -4.84 -2.62 -2.12
CA GLU A 47 -5.94 -3.04 -1.25
C GLU A 47 -6.14 -4.56 -1.25
N PHE A 48 -6.21 -5.16 -2.43
CA PHE A 48 -6.39 -6.59 -2.59
C PHE A 48 -5.25 -7.37 -1.95
N PHE A 49 -3.99 -6.99 -2.22
CA PHE A 49 -2.82 -7.63 -1.60
C PHE A 49 -2.82 -7.45 -0.09
N PHE A 50 -3.15 -6.25 0.41
CA PHE A 50 -3.22 -5.98 1.83
C PHE A 50 -4.25 -6.89 2.52
N TYR A 51 -5.47 -6.97 2.00
CA TYR A 51 -6.51 -7.84 2.57
C TYR A 51 -6.15 -9.32 2.45
N PHE A 52 -5.55 -9.74 1.33
CA PHE A 52 -5.12 -11.11 1.12
C PHE A 52 -4.06 -11.56 2.14
N PHE A 53 -2.98 -10.78 2.31
CA PHE A 53 -1.95 -11.09 3.30
C PHE A 53 -2.47 -10.97 4.73
N SER A 54 -3.31 -9.97 5.02
CA SER A 54 -3.92 -9.83 6.34
C SER A 54 -4.80 -11.02 6.70
N LEU A 55 -5.57 -11.53 5.73
CA LEU A 55 -6.38 -12.74 5.91
C LEU A 55 -5.51 -13.95 6.23
N ILE A 56 -4.40 -14.16 5.52
CA ILE A 56 -3.45 -15.25 5.81
C ILE A 56 -2.90 -15.13 7.24
N ILE A 57 -2.50 -13.93 7.65
CA ILE A 57 -1.96 -13.68 9.00
C ILE A 57 -3.03 -13.93 10.07
N THR A 58 -4.24 -13.41 9.89
CA THR A 58 -5.33 -13.58 10.86
C THR A 58 -5.74 -15.05 11.00
N ILE A 59 -5.96 -15.74 9.88
CA ILE A 59 -6.34 -17.16 9.90
C ILE A 59 -5.20 -18.00 10.47
N GLY A 60 -3.98 -17.77 10.00
CA GLY A 60 -2.79 -18.49 10.47
C GLY A 60 -2.56 -18.32 11.97
N SER A 61 -2.77 -17.11 12.50
CA SER A 61 -2.60 -16.83 13.94
C SER A 61 -3.64 -17.53 14.82
N ILE A 62 -4.83 -17.83 14.28
CA ILE A 62 -5.87 -18.60 14.98
C ILE A 62 -5.61 -20.10 14.85
N ILE A 63 -5.19 -20.57 13.66
CA ILE A 63 -4.93 -21.99 13.39
C ILE A 63 -3.69 -22.48 14.15
N LEU A 64 -2.64 -21.67 14.24
CA LEU A 64 -1.36 -22.08 14.84
C LEU A 64 -1.50 -22.59 16.31
N PRO A 65 -2.13 -21.87 17.25
CA PRO A 65 -2.33 -22.39 18.61
C PRO A 65 -3.25 -23.62 18.65
N ALA A 66 -4.21 -23.72 17.72
CA ALA A 66 -5.07 -24.90 17.62
C ALA A 66 -4.28 -26.14 17.14
N LEU A 67 -3.37 -25.97 16.18
CA LEU A 67 -2.48 -27.05 15.73
C LEU A 67 -1.49 -27.45 16.82
N LEU A 68 -0.95 -26.51 17.58
CA LEU A 68 -0.08 -26.84 18.72
C LEU A 68 -0.87 -27.60 19.81
N SER A 69 -2.13 -27.23 20.04
CA SER A 69 -2.99 -27.97 20.96
C SER A 69 -3.25 -29.40 20.50
N ILE A 70 -3.48 -29.62 19.19
CA ILE A 70 -3.77 -30.96 18.65
C ILE A 70 -2.54 -31.87 18.65
N GLN A 71 -1.33 -31.32 18.51
CA GLN A 71 -0.08 -32.08 18.64
C GLN A 71 0.12 -32.72 20.03
N ASN A 72 -0.53 -32.18 21.08
CA ASN A 72 -0.39 -32.69 22.45
C ASN A 72 -1.42 -33.78 22.81
N ILE A 73 -2.32 -34.15 21.88
CA ILE A 73 -3.34 -35.18 22.09
C ILE A 73 -2.81 -36.50 21.50
N ASN A 74 -3.03 -37.61 22.18
CA ASN A 74 -2.74 -38.95 21.65
C ASN A 74 -3.99 -39.46 20.91
N PHE A 75 -3.88 -39.71 19.60
CA PHE A 75 -5.01 -40.05 18.74
C PHE A 75 -5.28 -41.56 18.66
N SER A 76 -4.28 -42.39 18.98
CA SER A 76 -4.37 -43.85 18.94
C SER A 76 -3.59 -44.48 20.09
N GLU A 77 -4.00 -45.68 20.51
CA GLU A 77 -3.22 -46.52 21.44
C GLU A 77 -1.90 -47.03 20.81
N ASP A 78 -1.83 -47.08 19.46
CA ASP A 78 -0.60 -47.37 18.73
C ASP A 78 0.34 -46.15 18.70
N GLU A 79 1.49 -46.29 19.33
CA GLU A 79 2.52 -45.25 19.51
C GLU A 79 3.16 -44.82 18.18
N ASP A 80 3.40 -45.77 17.26
CA ASP A 80 4.01 -45.51 15.96
C ASP A 80 3.11 -44.70 15.02
N THR A 81 1.80 -44.94 15.08
CA THR A 81 0.83 -44.24 14.22
C THR A 81 0.67 -42.79 14.69
N ASP A 82 0.59 -42.59 16.01
CA ASP A 82 0.47 -41.28 16.65
C ASP A 82 1.72 -40.40 16.38
N ALA A 83 2.92 -40.98 16.43
CA ALA A 83 4.17 -40.28 16.13
C ALA A 83 4.21 -39.70 14.70
N ARG A 84 3.73 -40.45 13.70
CA ARG A 84 3.69 -39.99 12.30
C ARG A 84 2.70 -38.84 12.08
N TYR A 85 1.57 -38.84 12.80
CA TYR A 85 0.63 -37.73 12.75
C TYR A 85 1.21 -36.48 13.39
N LYS A 86 1.82 -36.60 14.57
CA LYS A 86 2.47 -35.49 15.27
C LYS A 86 3.58 -34.84 14.43
N ASP A 87 4.42 -35.65 13.77
CA ASP A 87 5.49 -35.14 12.89
C ASP A 87 4.93 -34.36 11.67
N ARG A 88 3.85 -34.86 11.05
CA ARG A 88 3.19 -34.15 9.94
C ARG A 88 2.60 -32.81 10.39
N VAL A 89 1.92 -32.79 11.54
CA VAL A 89 1.33 -31.56 12.09
C VAL A 89 2.44 -30.58 12.53
N TYR A 90 3.58 -31.08 13.01
CA TYR A 90 4.75 -30.26 13.33
C TYR A 90 5.28 -29.51 12.10
N TRP A 91 5.57 -30.22 11.01
CA TRP A 91 6.04 -29.59 9.77
C TRP A 91 5.03 -28.58 9.21
N PHE A 92 3.73 -28.86 9.35
CA PHE A 92 2.67 -27.96 8.91
C PHE A 92 2.61 -26.67 9.76
N SER A 93 2.65 -26.80 11.10
CA SER A 93 2.73 -25.65 12.01
C SER A 93 3.98 -24.81 11.74
N TRP A 94 5.12 -25.45 11.51
CA TRP A 94 6.37 -24.77 11.18
C TRP A 94 6.22 -23.97 9.88
N ALA A 95 5.73 -24.59 8.81
CA ALA A 95 5.51 -23.92 7.52
C ALA A 95 4.55 -22.73 7.64
N ILE A 96 3.44 -22.89 8.38
CA ILE A 96 2.48 -21.80 8.63
C ILE A 96 3.14 -20.64 9.36
N SER A 97 3.95 -20.91 10.38
CA SER A 97 4.62 -19.84 11.15
C SER A 97 5.57 -19.02 10.27
N LEU A 98 6.29 -19.66 9.34
CA LEU A 98 7.11 -18.97 8.35
C LEU A 98 6.28 -18.14 7.38
N ILE A 99 5.17 -18.69 6.87
CA ILE A 99 4.29 -17.97 5.94
C ILE A 99 3.71 -16.72 6.60
N ILE A 100 3.22 -16.81 7.85
CA ILE A 100 2.70 -15.66 8.60
C ILE A 100 3.79 -14.60 8.75
N THR A 101 5.00 -15.02 9.13
CA THR A 101 6.14 -14.11 9.34
C THR A 101 6.54 -13.39 8.05
N ILE A 102 6.64 -14.13 6.93
CA ILE A 102 6.93 -13.57 5.62
C ILE A 102 5.82 -12.62 5.18
N CYS A 103 4.55 -13.00 5.31
CA CYS A 103 3.41 -12.14 4.95
C CYS A 103 3.43 -10.83 5.75
N ASN A 104 3.69 -10.91 7.05
CA ASN A 104 3.81 -9.73 7.91
C ASN A 104 4.99 -8.85 7.49
N GLY A 105 6.15 -9.47 7.21
CA GLY A 105 7.33 -8.79 6.68
C GLY A 105 7.05 -8.09 5.35
N LEU A 106 6.31 -8.73 4.43
CA LEU A 106 5.92 -8.13 3.15
C LEU A 106 4.97 -6.93 3.33
N ILE A 107 3.97 -7.04 4.20
CA ILE A 107 3.08 -5.90 4.51
C ILE A 107 3.88 -4.69 5.00
N GLN A 108 4.86 -4.93 5.87
CA GLN A 108 5.71 -3.89 6.44
C GLN A 108 6.71 -3.33 5.41
N LEU A 109 7.37 -4.21 4.65
CA LEU A 109 8.36 -3.86 3.62
C LEU A 109 7.75 -2.98 2.54
N PHE A 110 6.58 -3.38 2.01
CA PHE A 110 5.86 -2.57 1.04
C PHE A 110 5.18 -1.36 1.65
N SER A 111 5.15 -1.24 2.99
CA SER A 111 4.41 -0.20 3.70
C SER A 111 3.00 -0.04 3.13
N LEU A 112 2.33 -1.16 2.81
CA LEU A 112 1.11 -1.20 2.00
C LEU A 112 0.05 -0.23 2.54
N ASN A 113 -0.05 -0.13 3.87
CA ASN A 113 -0.96 0.79 4.53
C ASN A 113 -0.70 2.27 4.18
N LYS A 114 0.56 2.72 4.21
CA LYS A 114 0.94 4.11 3.90
C LYS A 114 0.78 4.41 2.41
N GLN A 115 1.18 3.48 1.54
CA GLN A 115 1.03 3.62 0.10
C GLN A 115 -0.44 3.66 -0.30
N PHE A 116 -1.27 2.77 0.25
CA PHE A 116 -2.71 2.73 0.01
C PHE A 116 -3.40 4.04 0.36
N ILE A 117 -3.21 4.54 1.59
CA ILE A 117 -3.79 5.83 2.03
C ILE A 117 -3.31 6.98 1.14
N SER A 118 -2.04 6.96 0.72
CA SER A 118 -1.49 7.97 -0.19
C SER A 118 -2.16 7.91 -1.57
N TYR A 119 -2.31 6.72 -2.16
CA TYR A 119 -2.91 6.55 -3.49
C TYR A 119 -4.39 6.90 -3.50
N ILE A 120 -5.15 6.48 -2.50
CA ILE A 120 -6.54 6.91 -2.32
C ILE A 120 -6.62 8.43 -2.15
N GLY A 121 -5.77 9.01 -1.29
CA GLY A 121 -5.78 10.44 -1.04
C GLY A 121 -5.49 11.26 -2.30
N VAL A 122 -4.56 10.81 -3.15
CA VAL A 122 -4.28 11.46 -4.43
C VAL A 122 -5.43 11.29 -5.40
N ARG A 123 -6.00 10.08 -5.52
CA ARG A 123 -7.17 9.82 -6.36
C ARG A 123 -8.33 10.75 -5.98
N GLU A 124 -8.68 10.83 -4.70
CA GLU A 124 -9.78 11.68 -4.23
C GLU A 124 -9.52 13.16 -4.51
N LYS A 125 -8.28 13.64 -4.34
CA LYS A 125 -7.91 15.00 -4.70
C LYS A 125 -8.05 15.26 -6.20
N LEU A 126 -7.55 14.37 -7.05
CA LEU A 126 -7.68 14.49 -8.50
C LEU A 126 -9.16 14.50 -8.92
N VAL A 127 -9.97 13.60 -8.38
CA VAL A 127 -11.41 13.55 -8.66
C VAL A 127 -12.11 14.82 -8.20
N SER A 128 -11.79 15.33 -7.01
CA SER A 128 -12.34 16.58 -6.49
C SER A 128 -11.97 17.77 -7.38
N GLU A 129 -10.72 17.91 -7.79
CA GLU A 129 -10.30 18.96 -8.73
C GLU A 129 -10.97 18.82 -10.10
N GLY A 130 -11.14 17.59 -10.58
CA GLY A 130 -11.91 17.31 -11.78
C GLY A 130 -13.34 17.85 -11.68
N TRP A 131 -14.05 17.57 -10.58
CA TRP A 131 -15.41 18.09 -10.36
C TRP A 131 -15.45 19.61 -10.26
N LYS A 132 -14.51 20.23 -9.54
CA LYS A 132 -14.42 21.70 -9.42
C LYS A 132 -14.26 22.37 -10.78
N TYR A 133 -13.42 21.83 -11.66
CA TYR A 133 -13.25 22.35 -13.01
C TYR A 133 -14.48 22.15 -13.90
N LEU A 134 -15.15 20.99 -13.80
CA LEU A 134 -16.34 20.68 -14.58
C LEU A 134 -17.56 21.50 -14.15
N GLU A 135 -17.68 21.83 -12.86
CA GLU A 135 -18.76 22.65 -12.30
C GLU A 135 -18.42 24.15 -12.25
N LEU A 136 -17.20 24.55 -12.64
CA LEU A 136 -16.67 25.92 -12.51
C LEU A 136 -16.78 26.46 -11.07
N CYS A 137 -16.46 25.61 -10.09
CA CYS A 137 -16.52 25.92 -8.68
C CYS A 137 -15.16 26.42 -8.14
N GLU A 138 -15.17 27.08 -6.98
CA GLU A 138 -13.98 27.57 -6.25
C GLU A 138 -13.08 28.49 -7.12
N ASP A 139 -11.82 28.10 -7.37
CA ASP A 139 -10.82 28.90 -8.10
C ASP A 139 -11.15 29.09 -9.58
N TYR A 140 -12.18 28.38 -10.07
CA TYR A 140 -12.68 28.45 -11.43
C TYR A 140 -13.92 29.35 -11.56
N TYR A 141 -14.37 29.97 -10.46
CA TYR A 141 -15.57 30.81 -10.44
C TYR A 141 -15.42 32.05 -11.35
N GLY A 142 -16.43 32.30 -12.18
CA GLY A 142 -16.52 33.50 -13.02
C GLY A 142 -15.75 33.47 -14.35
N GLY A 143 -15.08 32.35 -14.68
CA GLY A 143 -14.40 32.15 -15.98
C GLY A 143 -15.07 31.11 -16.86
N ASN A 144 -14.68 31.04 -18.13
CA ASN A 144 -15.11 29.97 -19.04
C ASN A 144 -14.12 28.78 -18.98
N HIS A 145 -14.57 27.57 -19.31
CA HIS A 145 -13.72 26.36 -19.26
C HIS A 145 -12.44 26.50 -20.10
N LYS A 146 -12.45 27.31 -21.17
CA LYS A 146 -11.31 27.54 -22.07
C LYS A 146 -10.20 28.36 -21.41
N ASP A 147 -10.56 29.33 -20.57
CA ASP A 147 -9.62 30.26 -19.92
C ASP A 147 -9.03 29.63 -18.65
N ASN A 148 -9.84 28.84 -17.96
CA ASN A 148 -9.48 28.14 -16.74
C ASN A 148 -8.73 26.81 -16.96
N PHE A 149 -8.62 26.35 -18.22
CA PHE A 149 -7.96 25.09 -18.57
C PHE A 149 -6.49 25.03 -18.15
N ILE A 150 -5.75 26.15 -18.27
CA ILE A 150 -4.33 26.19 -17.90
C ILE A 150 -4.16 26.05 -16.39
N LYS A 151 -4.97 26.78 -15.60
CA LYS A 151 -4.99 26.68 -14.14
C LYS A 151 -5.28 25.26 -13.66
N PHE A 152 -6.25 24.59 -14.29
CA PHE A 152 -6.55 23.18 -14.01
C PHE A 152 -5.36 22.25 -14.29
N CYS A 153 -4.65 22.46 -15.40
CA CYS A 153 -3.45 21.68 -15.71
C CYS A 153 -2.33 21.92 -14.70
N GLU A 154 -2.15 23.15 -14.23
CA GLU A 154 -1.17 23.51 -13.20
C GLU A 154 -1.50 22.85 -11.86
N GLU A 155 -2.76 22.84 -11.43
CA GLU A 155 -3.18 22.17 -10.19
C GLU A 155 -2.99 20.64 -10.26
N ILE A 156 -3.28 20.01 -11.40
CA ILE A 156 -2.96 18.59 -11.59
C ILE A 156 -1.46 18.34 -11.44
N GLU A 157 -0.61 19.14 -12.10
CA GLU A 157 0.84 18.99 -12.00
C GLU A 157 1.35 19.24 -10.57
N ASN A 158 0.75 20.18 -9.85
CA ASN A 158 1.05 20.42 -8.45
C ASN A 158 0.68 19.20 -7.58
N ILE A 159 -0.47 18.56 -7.82
CA ILE A 159 -0.87 17.32 -7.14
C ILE A 159 0.14 16.19 -7.44
N LYS A 160 0.57 16.03 -8.69
CA LYS A 160 1.59 15.03 -9.07
C LYS A 160 2.93 15.29 -8.40
N LYS A 161 3.39 16.53 -8.42
CA LYS A 161 4.66 16.93 -7.82
C LYS A 161 4.65 16.64 -6.32
N ASN A 162 3.57 17.04 -5.63
CA ASN A 162 3.38 16.74 -4.21
C ASN A 162 3.34 15.23 -3.92
N GLN A 163 2.77 14.42 -4.81
CA GLN A 163 2.81 12.96 -4.66
C GLN A 163 4.22 12.40 -4.87
N THR A 164 4.93 12.85 -5.89
CA THR A 164 6.32 12.44 -6.16
C THR A 164 7.23 12.78 -4.98
N ASP A 165 7.10 14.00 -4.45
CA ASP A 165 7.86 14.45 -3.29
C ASP A 165 7.55 13.62 -2.04
N ARG A 166 6.31 13.17 -1.86
CA ARG A 166 5.93 12.24 -0.79
C ARG A 166 6.56 10.87 -0.99
N GLU A 167 6.50 10.31 -2.19
CA GLU A 167 7.09 8.99 -2.49
C GLU A 167 8.61 8.99 -2.29
N VAL A 168 9.30 10.04 -2.77
CA VAL A 168 10.74 10.24 -2.54
C VAL A 168 11.02 10.50 -1.05
N GLY A 169 10.16 11.24 -0.37
CA GLY A 169 10.24 11.47 1.08
C GLY A 169 10.10 10.18 1.90
N PHE A 170 9.20 9.27 1.52
CA PHE A 170 9.08 7.96 2.15
C PHE A 170 10.35 7.11 1.99
N GLN A 171 10.99 7.16 0.82
CA GLN A 171 12.28 6.50 0.58
C GLN A 171 13.41 7.09 1.45
N LYS A 172 13.49 8.43 1.57
CA LYS A 172 14.47 9.10 2.45
C LYS A 172 14.27 8.79 3.93
N LYS A 173 13.02 8.73 4.40
CA LYS A 173 12.71 8.46 5.82
C LYS A 173 13.06 7.03 6.24
N ASN A 174 12.86 6.05 5.35
CA ASN A 174 13.27 4.66 5.59
C ASN A 174 14.80 4.50 5.69
N ASN A 175 15.57 5.22 4.85
CA ASN A 175 17.04 5.18 4.92
C ASN A 175 17.60 5.80 6.22
N ASN A 176 17.01 6.88 6.71
CA ASN A 176 17.45 7.50 7.97
C ASN A 176 17.07 6.68 9.22
N ALA A 177 15.92 6.02 9.22
CA ALA A 177 15.52 5.14 10.32
C ALA A 177 16.43 3.90 10.44
N ASN A 178 16.84 3.31 9.31
CA ASN A 178 17.78 2.19 9.29
C ASN A 178 19.19 2.60 9.77
N ASN A 179 19.66 3.81 9.41
CA ASN A 179 20.94 4.33 9.90
C ASN A 179 20.94 4.62 11.41
N ALA A 180 19.83 5.12 11.96
CA ALA A 180 19.71 5.38 13.40
C ALA A 180 19.73 4.07 14.22
N ASN A 181 19.10 3.00 13.74
CA ASN A 181 19.13 1.69 14.40
C ASN A 181 20.50 0.99 14.29
N ALA A 182 21.21 1.14 13.16
CA ALA A 182 22.56 0.61 13.01
C ALA A 182 23.57 1.28 13.97
N ASN A 183 23.45 2.60 14.17
CA ASN A 183 24.31 3.33 15.10
C ASN A 183 24.07 2.96 16.58
N ASN A 184 22.82 2.66 16.97
CA ASN A 184 22.52 2.18 18.31
C ASN A 184 23.02 0.75 18.58
N ALA A 185 22.97 -0.14 17.59
CA ALA A 185 23.55 -1.49 17.71
C ALA A 185 25.08 -1.46 17.85
N ASN A 186 25.77 -0.56 17.13
CA ASN A 186 27.22 -0.38 17.25
C ASN A 186 27.63 0.24 18.60
N ASN A 187 26.79 1.10 19.19
CA ASN A 187 27.05 1.65 20.52
C ASN A 187 26.86 0.62 21.63
N ALA A 188 25.87 -0.27 21.54
CA ALA A 188 25.69 -1.36 22.51
C ALA A 188 26.86 -2.35 22.51
N ASN A 189 27.47 -2.63 21.34
CA ASN A 189 28.66 -3.47 21.25
C ASN A 189 29.93 -2.79 21.78
N ASN A 190 30.01 -1.45 21.74
CA ASN A 190 31.14 -0.72 22.29
C ASN A 190 31.12 -0.67 23.83
N VAL A 191 29.94 -0.60 24.45
CA VAL A 191 29.81 -0.57 25.92
C VAL A 191 30.25 -1.90 26.56
N ASN A 192 30.08 -3.03 25.88
CA ASN A 192 30.50 -4.35 26.39
C ASN A 192 32.02 -4.60 26.30
N ASN A 193 32.78 -3.79 25.56
CA ASN A 193 34.23 -3.95 25.44
C ASN A 193 35.03 -3.22 26.53
N TYR A 194 34.42 -2.29 27.27
CA TYR A 194 35.08 -1.57 28.36
C TYR A 194 34.97 -2.28 29.73
N SER A 195 34.26 -3.41 29.82
CA SER A 195 34.06 -4.14 31.08
C SER A 195 35.03 -5.30 31.32
N ASN A 196 35.95 -5.56 30.38
CA ASN A 196 36.84 -6.73 30.43
C ASN A 196 38.34 -6.40 30.66
N GLU A 197 38.72 -5.13 30.87
CA GLU A 197 40.12 -4.73 31.07
C GLU A 197 40.52 -4.43 32.53
N GLU A 198 39.62 -4.59 33.52
CA GLU A 198 39.91 -4.32 34.94
C GLU A 198 40.21 -5.56 35.81
N ASN A 199 40.54 -6.72 35.23
CA ASN A 199 41.07 -7.85 36.00
C ASN A 199 42.32 -8.44 35.36
N VAL A 200 43.46 -7.80 35.60
CA VAL A 200 44.80 -8.41 35.56
C VAL A 200 45.54 -8.03 36.83
#